data_AF-A0A2W7QE02-F1
#
_entry.id   AF-A0A2W7QE02-F1
#
_cell.length_a   1.000
_cell.length_b   1.000
_cell.length_c   1.000
_cell.angle_alpha   90.00
_cell.angle_beta   90.00
_cell.angle_gamma   90.00
#
_symmetry.space_group_name_H-M   'P 1'
#
loop_
_entity.id
_entity.type
_entity.pdbx_description
1 polymer ?
#
loop_
_entity_poly.entity_id
_entity_poly.type
_entity_poly.pdbx_seq_one_letter_code
_entity_poly.pdbx_strand_id
1 'polypeptide(L)'
;MIHDNIPTDPFLPLPNHAGQSSAGRKTGIEIEFAGLSVEGAAQVVQQLWGGRLVPLNDRDLKLSGGQFGDVKVELDISLQKKWAEDLAAQALGGLVPVEIVTAPLAHGDLPQADRLVAALRKAGALGTRARLAYGFGLHLNPELPGPDGAGLVEVARAYALLEPWLRQSDPIDPARRVLPFVDPWPLDLTDVLAPAKGWSVEHFARIYATHAPSRNYGLDMLPALQYLCPDALGAVPDAHLKGARPTFHYRLPEARLDEAGWSIAYEWNRWCLIEAVAANAAILQELARRWQDHRAALLPRGRDWAAQVESVLAAADLPVHHGGQTGATG
;
A
#
# COMPACT_ATOMS: atom_id res chain seq x y z
N MET A 1 6.09 17.83 -10.60
CA MET A 1 6.57 17.17 -9.36
C MET A 1 7.17 15.83 -9.76
N ILE A 2 8.06 15.25 -8.97
CA ILE A 2 8.62 13.90 -9.24
C ILE A 2 7.51 12.88 -9.40
N HIS A 3 6.44 13.05 -8.63
CA HIS A 3 5.20 12.31 -8.76
C HIS A 3 4.70 12.21 -10.21
N ASP A 4 4.71 13.31 -10.97
CA ASP A 4 4.23 13.34 -12.37
C ASP A 4 5.11 12.52 -13.32
N ASN A 5 6.34 12.21 -12.88
CA ASN A 5 7.32 11.44 -13.65
C ASN A 5 7.45 9.99 -13.16
N ILE A 6 6.67 9.57 -12.15
CA ILE A 6 6.66 8.17 -11.72
C ILE A 6 6.09 7.33 -12.87
N PRO A 7 6.83 6.32 -13.38
CA PRO A 7 6.37 5.52 -14.51
C PRO A 7 5.08 4.78 -14.18
N THR A 8 4.14 4.74 -15.14
CA THR A 8 2.92 3.92 -15.09
C THR A 8 3.13 2.52 -15.71
N ASP A 9 4.31 2.28 -16.27
CA ASP A 9 4.83 1.03 -16.83
C ASP A 9 6.34 1.28 -17.10
N PRO A 10 7.28 0.38 -16.76
CA PRO A 10 7.12 -0.94 -16.12
C PRO A 10 7.01 -0.89 -14.59
N PHE A 11 6.74 -2.06 -13.99
CA PHE A 11 6.91 -2.30 -12.56
C PHE A 11 8.41 -2.29 -12.21
N LEU A 12 8.86 -1.31 -11.43
CA LEU A 12 10.26 -1.18 -11.03
C LEU A 12 10.66 -2.31 -10.05
N PRO A 13 11.93 -2.77 -10.06
CA PRO A 13 12.41 -3.72 -9.07
C PRO A 13 12.53 -3.06 -7.68
N LEU A 14 12.34 -3.85 -6.62
CA LEU A 14 12.62 -3.40 -5.26
C LEU A 14 14.14 -3.29 -5.01
N PRO A 15 14.61 -2.27 -4.27
CA PRO A 15 16.01 -2.16 -3.91
C PRO A 15 16.40 -3.20 -2.86
N ASN A 16 17.69 -3.54 -2.81
CA ASN A 16 18.24 -4.40 -1.76
C ASN A 16 18.34 -3.65 -0.44
N HIS A 17 18.12 -4.34 0.68
CA HIS A 17 18.19 -3.76 2.02
C HIS A 17 19.21 -4.48 2.87
N ALA A 18 20.08 -3.74 3.56
CA ALA A 18 21.06 -4.29 4.51
C ALA A 18 21.87 -5.49 3.95
N GLY A 19 22.22 -5.45 2.66
CA GLY A 19 22.95 -6.54 1.98
C GLY A 19 22.09 -7.74 1.57
N GLN A 20 20.79 -7.74 1.86
CA GLN A 20 19.83 -8.77 1.43
C GLN A 20 19.20 -8.41 0.08
N SER A 21 19.12 -9.40 -0.80
CA SER A 21 18.53 -9.24 -2.13
C SER A 21 17.01 -9.18 -2.06
N SER A 22 16.42 -8.18 -2.71
CA SER A 22 14.96 -8.05 -2.82
C SER A 22 14.38 -8.77 -4.04
N ALA A 23 15.21 -9.37 -4.91
CA ALA A 23 14.78 -9.93 -6.19
C ALA A 23 13.76 -11.10 -6.07
N GLY A 24 13.79 -11.82 -4.94
CA GLY A 24 12.89 -12.95 -4.68
C GLY A 24 11.59 -12.59 -3.98
N ARG A 25 11.44 -11.33 -3.53
CA ARG A 25 10.28 -10.89 -2.75
C ARG A 25 9.03 -10.88 -3.63
N LYS A 26 7.95 -11.39 -3.07
CA LYS A 26 6.61 -11.37 -3.67
C LYS A 26 5.77 -10.26 -3.05
N THR A 27 4.67 -9.93 -3.72
CA THR A 27 3.73 -8.92 -3.25
C THR A 27 2.31 -9.45 -3.36
N GLY A 28 1.59 -9.51 -2.24
CA GLY A 28 0.14 -9.72 -2.25
C GLY A 28 -0.57 -8.46 -2.69
N ILE A 29 -1.65 -8.57 -3.45
CA ILE A 29 -2.41 -7.43 -3.94
C ILE A 29 -3.87 -7.59 -3.50
N GLU A 30 -4.44 -6.53 -2.94
CA GLU A 30 -5.86 -6.44 -2.58
C GLU A 30 -6.47 -5.27 -3.36
N ILE A 31 -7.54 -5.51 -4.11
CA ILE A 31 -8.18 -4.49 -4.95
C ILE A 31 -9.67 -4.47 -4.66
N GLU A 32 -10.16 -3.33 -4.20
CA GLU A 32 -11.58 -3.05 -3.99
C GLU A 32 -12.17 -2.37 -5.24
N PHE A 33 -13.43 -2.69 -5.57
CA PHE A 33 -14.18 -2.05 -6.66
C PHE A 33 -15.67 -2.32 -6.52
N ALA A 34 -16.50 -1.67 -7.36
CA ALA A 34 -17.93 -1.97 -7.47
C ALA A 34 -18.31 -2.35 -8.92
N GLY A 35 -19.59 -2.61 -9.16
CA GLY A 35 -20.13 -2.86 -10.51
C GLY A 35 -20.20 -4.34 -10.92
N LEU A 36 -19.59 -5.23 -10.15
CA LEU A 36 -19.68 -6.69 -10.34
C LEU A 36 -20.15 -7.37 -9.05
N SER A 37 -20.77 -8.54 -9.17
CA SER A 37 -20.95 -9.44 -8.02
C SER A 37 -19.66 -10.21 -7.73
N VAL A 38 -19.58 -10.85 -6.56
CA VAL A 38 -18.48 -11.74 -6.20
C VAL A 38 -18.31 -12.86 -7.23
N GLU A 39 -19.40 -13.46 -7.72
CA GLU A 39 -19.36 -14.47 -8.77
C GLU A 39 -18.83 -13.91 -10.08
N GLY A 40 -19.29 -12.73 -10.51
CA GLY A 40 -18.85 -12.08 -11.74
C GLY A 40 -17.36 -11.75 -11.71
N ALA A 41 -16.89 -11.17 -10.59
CA ALA A 41 -15.47 -10.92 -10.37
C ALA A 41 -14.64 -12.21 -10.36
N ALA A 42 -15.10 -13.25 -9.65
CA ALA A 42 -14.40 -14.53 -9.58
C ALA A 42 -14.32 -15.24 -10.94
N GLN A 43 -15.34 -15.11 -11.78
CA GLN A 43 -15.33 -15.61 -13.16
C GLN A 43 -14.30 -14.87 -14.03
N VAL A 44 -14.14 -13.55 -13.86
CA VAL A 44 -13.08 -12.78 -14.56
C VAL A 44 -11.70 -13.30 -14.16
N VAL A 45 -11.45 -13.48 -12.86
CA VAL A 45 -10.18 -14.05 -12.36
C VAL A 45 -9.97 -15.46 -12.92
N GLN A 46 -10.99 -16.32 -12.90
CA GLN A 46 -10.91 -17.68 -13.42
C GLN A 46 -10.58 -17.72 -14.93
N GLN A 47 -11.19 -16.84 -15.73
CA GLN A 47 -10.91 -16.75 -17.17
C GLN A 47 -9.47 -16.31 -17.45
N LEU A 48 -8.92 -15.42 -16.63
CA LEU A 48 -7.58 -14.88 -16.83
C LEU A 48 -6.49 -15.82 -16.29
N TRP A 49 -6.70 -16.41 -15.12
CA TRP A 49 -5.67 -17.14 -14.37
C TRP A 49 -5.96 -18.64 -14.18
N GLY A 50 -7.05 -19.15 -14.75
CA GLY A 50 -7.45 -20.55 -14.64
C GLY A 50 -7.97 -20.92 -13.25
N GLY A 51 -7.85 -22.19 -12.86
CA GLY A 51 -8.26 -22.68 -11.54
C GLY A 51 -9.75 -23.03 -11.41
N ARG A 52 -10.14 -23.46 -10.21
CA ARG A 52 -11.51 -23.88 -9.88
C ARG A 52 -12.12 -22.94 -8.83
N LEU A 53 -13.33 -22.47 -9.11
CA LEU A 53 -14.14 -21.72 -8.13
C LEU A 53 -14.65 -22.67 -7.04
N VAL A 54 -14.41 -22.29 -5.79
CA VAL A 54 -14.82 -23.00 -4.58
C VAL A 54 -15.54 -22.00 -3.68
N PRO A 55 -16.82 -22.24 -3.34
CA PRO A 55 -17.52 -21.43 -2.34
C PRO A 55 -16.85 -21.56 -0.98
N LEU A 56 -16.56 -20.44 -0.32
CA LEU A 56 -16.11 -20.44 1.07
C LEU A 56 -17.30 -20.26 2.03
N ASN A 57 -18.24 -19.40 1.67
CA ASN A 57 -19.52 -19.17 2.35
C ASN A 57 -20.51 -18.50 1.37
N ASP A 58 -21.66 -18.03 1.85
CA ASP A 58 -22.71 -17.41 1.02
C ASP A 58 -22.30 -16.08 0.35
N ARG A 59 -21.14 -15.52 0.71
CA ARG A 59 -20.68 -14.18 0.30
C ARG A 59 -19.27 -14.18 -0.28
N ASP A 60 -18.51 -15.26 -0.11
CA ASP A 60 -17.09 -15.33 -0.47
C ASP A 60 -16.81 -16.53 -1.38
N LEU A 61 -16.04 -16.29 -2.42
CA LEU A 61 -15.53 -17.30 -3.32
C LEU A 61 -14.00 -17.37 -3.24
N LYS A 62 -13.48 -18.57 -3.50
CA LYS A 62 -12.05 -18.80 -3.67
C LYS A 62 -11.79 -19.45 -5.02
N LEU A 63 -10.90 -18.86 -5.80
CA LEU A 63 -10.26 -19.54 -6.91
C LEU A 63 -9.09 -20.36 -6.36
N SER A 64 -9.14 -21.68 -6.54
CA SER A 64 -8.07 -22.59 -6.09
C SER A 64 -7.33 -23.23 -7.26
N GLY A 65 -6.01 -23.34 -7.13
CA GLY A 65 -5.16 -24.00 -8.14
C GLY A 65 -5.04 -23.23 -9.46
N GLY A 66 -5.16 -21.90 -9.41
CA GLY A 66 -4.86 -21.02 -10.54
C GLY A 66 -3.36 -20.89 -10.79
N GLN A 67 -3.00 -20.31 -11.94
CA GLN A 67 -1.60 -20.13 -12.36
C GLN A 67 -0.75 -19.37 -11.34
N PHE A 68 -1.34 -18.38 -10.67
CA PHE A 68 -0.65 -17.50 -9.71
C PHE A 68 -0.99 -17.81 -8.25
N GLY A 69 -1.46 -19.02 -7.98
CA GLY A 69 -1.90 -19.45 -6.65
C GLY A 69 -3.38 -19.17 -6.41
N ASP A 70 -3.76 -19.20 -5.13
CA ASP A 70 -5.15 -19.02 -4.72
C ASP A 70 -5.54 -17.54 -4.74
N VAL A 71 -6.78 -17.25 -5.13
CA VAL A 71 -7.34 -15.90 -5.10
C VAL A 71 -8.66 -15.93 -4.34
N LYS A 72 -8.82 -15.04 -3.37
CA LYS A 72 -10.09 -14.85 -2.67
C LYS A 72 -10.84 -13.68 -3.30
N VAL A 73 -12.14 -13.83 -3.44
CA VAL A 73 -13.06 -12.78 -3.89
C VAL A 73 -14.17 -12.70 -2.85
N GLU A 74 -14.32 -11.54 -2.21
CA GLU A 74 -15.23 -11.34 -1.08
C GLU A 74 -15.97 -10.00 -1.20
N LEU A 75 -17.06 -9.86 -0.45
CA LEU A 75 -17.63 -8.53 -0.21
C LEU A 75 -16.70 -7.77 0.74
N ASP A 76 -16.47 -6.49 0.46
CA ASP A 76 -15.55 -5.68 1.27
C ASP A 76 -15.92 -5.76 2.77
N ILE A 77 -14.92 -6.21 3.53
CA ILE A 77 -14.90 -6.42 4.97
C ILE A 77 -15.32 -5.18 5.77
N SER A 78 -15.12 -3.98 5.22
CA SER A 78 -15.54 -2.70 5.82
C SER A 78 -17.06 -2.62 6.03
N LEU A 79 -17.82 -3.44 5.30
CA LEU A 79 -19.27 -3.51 5.35
C LEU A 79 -19.82 -4.69 6.15
N GLN A 80 -19.01 -5.46 6.88
CA GLN A 80 -19.50 -6.65 7.62
C GLN A 80 -20.63 -6.39 8.64
N LYS A 81 -20.92 -5.13 8.98
CA LYS A 81 -22.13 -4.80 9.74
C LYS A 81 -23.28 -4.58 8.76
N LYS A 82 -24.35 -5.37 8.91
CA LYS A 82 -25.57 -5.33 8.06
C LYS A 82 -26.12 -3.92 7.79
N TRP A 83 -26.08 -3.02 8.78
CA TRP A 83 -26.52 -1.63 8.61
C TRP A 83 -25.59 -0.80 7.69
N ALA A 84 -24.29 -1.13 7.65
CA ALA A 84 -23.33 -0.55 6.72
C ALA A 84 -23.54 -1.13 5.31
N GLU A 85 -23.86 -2.42 5.16
CA GLU A 85 -24.26 -3.01 3.87
C GLU A 85 -25.52 -2.31 3.33
N ASP A 86 -26.53 -2.11 4.17
CA ASP A 86 -27.79 -1.46 3.77
C ASP A 86 -27.55 0.01 3.37
N LEU A 87 -26.70 0.74 4.09
CA LEU A 87 -26.29 2.10 3.73
C LEU A 87 -25.45 2.14 2.45
N ALA A 88 -24.51 1.21 2.28
CA ALA A 88 -23.69 1.11 1.09
C ALA A 88 -24.56 0.80 -0.13
N ALA A 89 -25.48 -0.16 -0.01
CA ALA A 89 -26.45 -0.49 -1.04
C ALA A 89 -27.34 0.71 -1.36
N GLN A 90 -27.81 1.48 -0.37
CA GLN A 90 -28.60 2.68 -0.65
C GLN A 90 -27.78 3.79 -1.33
N ALA A 91 -26.54 4.03 -0.89
CA ALA A 91 -25.65 5.06 -1.43
C ALA A 91 -25.09 4.71 -2.82
N LEU A 92 -24.85 3.42 -3.07
CA LEU A 92 -24.33 2.87 -4.32
C LEU A 92 -25.43 2.25 -5.19
N GLY A 93 -26.71 2.59 -4.99
CA GLY A 93 -27.80 2.13 -5.86
C GLY A 93 -27.91 0.60 -6.02
N GLY A 94 -27.63 -0.14 -4.96
CA GLY A 94 -27.69 -1.60 -4.88
C GLY A 94 -26.36 -2.34 -5.09
N LEU A 95 -25.25 -1.62 -5.32
CA LEU A 95 -23.94 -2.24 -5.54
C LEU A 95 -23.15 -2.34 -4.23
N VAL A 96 -22.83 -3.57 -3.82
CA VAL A 96 -21.92 -3.82 -2.70
C VAL A 96 -20.48 -3.91 -3.25
N PRO A 97 -19.50 -3.21 -2.68
CA PRO A 97 -18.08 -3.34 -3.02
C PRO A 97 -17.59 -4.79 -2.91
N VAL A 98 -16.78 -5.18 -3.89
CA VAL A 98 -16.10 -6.47 -3.98
C VAL A 98 -14.60 -6.23 -3.81
N GLU A 99 -13.95 -7.10 -3.05
CA GLU A 99 -12.50 -7.14 -2.87
C GLU A 99 -11.94 -8.42 -3.51
N ILE A 100 -10.85 -8.29 -4.26
CA ILE A 100 -10.02 -9.40 -4.73
C ILE A 100 -8.71 -9.40 -3.96
N VAL A 101 -8.39 -10.52 -3.31
CA VAL A 101 -7.14 -10.74 -2.58
C VAL A 101 -6.33 -11.83 -3.27
N THR A 102 -5.16 -11.48 -3.82
CA THR A 102 -4.29 -12.41 -4.52
C THR A 102 -3.37 -13.17 -3.56
N ALA A 103 -2.95 -14.38 -3.94
CA ALA A 103 -1.69 -14.91 -3.44
C ALA A 103 -0.52 -13.96 -3.83
N PRO A 104 0.60 -13.97 -3.08
CA PRO A 104 1.74 -13.12 -3.40
C PRO A 104 2.30 -13.42 -4.80
N LEU A 105 2.37 -12.39 -5.65
CA LEU A 105 2.91 -12.45 -7.01
C LEU A 105 4.42 -12.18 -6.99
N ALA A 106 5.18 -12.92 -7.81
CA ALA A 106 6.57 -12.57 -8.07
C ALA A 106 6.65 -11.26 -8.88
N HIS A 107 7.78 -10.55 -8.81
CA HIS A 107 7.96 -9.28 -9.54
C HIS A 107 7.65 -9.40 -11.04
N GLY A 108 8.12 -10.47 -11.70
CA GLY A 108 7.84 -10.73 -13.12
C GLY A 108 6.38 -11.01 -13.45
N ASP A 109 5.56 -11.35 -12.45
CA ASP A 109 4.13 -11.63 -12.60
C ASP A 109 3.25 -10.43 -12.23
N LEU A 110 3.80 -9.35 -11.65
CA LEU A 110 3.05 -8.14 -11.32
C LEU A 110 2.30 -7.50 -12.51
N PRO A 111 2.80 -7.54 -13.77
CA PRO A 111 2.02 -7.09 -14.92
C PRO A 111 0.68 -7.81 -15.11
N GLN A 112 0.48 -9.00 -14.52
CA GLN A 112 -0.82 -9.68 -14.55
C GLN A 112 -1.87 -8.96 -13.70
N ALA A 113 -1.48 -8.20 -12.68
CA ALA A 113 -2.40 -7.40 -11.88
C ALA A 113 -3.04 -6.28 -12.71
N ASP A 114 -2.27 -5.59 -13.56
CA ASP A 114 -2.82 -4.60 -14.50
C ASP A 114 -3.70 -5.24 -15.58
N ARG A 115 -3.37 -6.45 -16.03
CA ARG A 115 -4.25 -7.23 -16.92
C ARG A 115 -5.56 -7.61 -16.24
N LEU A 116 -5.53 -7.96 -14.95
CA LEU A 116 -6.73 -8.22 -14.15
C LEU A 116 -7.58 -6.95 -14.06
N VAL A 117 -7.00 -5.80 -13.72
CA VAL A 117 -7.69 -4.50 -13.72
C VAL A 117 -8.36 -4.21 -15.07
N ALA A 118 -7.65 -4.41 -16.17
CA ALA A 118 -8.22 -4.20 -17.51
C ALA A 118 -9.38 -5.16 -17.81
N ALA A 119 -9.29 -6.42 -17.38
CA ALA A 119 -10.35 -7.42 -17.54
C ALA A 119 -11.59 -7.09 -16.69
N LEU A 120 -11.40 -6.67 -15.44
CA LEU A 120 -12.47 -6.22 -14.54
C LEU A 120 -13.18 -5.00 -15.11
N ARG A 121 -12.43 -3.99 -15.57
CA ARG A 121 -12.97 -2.80 -16.25
C ARG A 121 -13.83 -3.20 -17.46
N LYS A 122 -13.33 -4.11 -18.31
CA LYS A 122 -14.08 -4.60 -19.48
C LYS A 122 -15.37 -5.33 -19.09
N ALA A 123 -15.39 -5.99 -17.94
CA ALA A 123 -16.57 -6.66 -17.40
C ALA A 123 -17.58 -5.70 -16.76
N GLY A 124 -17.24 -4.42 -16.57
CA GLY A 124 -18.11 -3.39 -15.98
C GLY A 124 -17.75 -3.00 -14.54
N ALA A 125 -16.57 -3.38 -14.06
CA ALA A 125 -16.07 -2.90 -12.76
C ALA A 125 -15.88 -1.38 -12.78
N LEU A 126 -16.21 -0.76 -11.65
CA LEU A 126 -16.18 0.68 -11.42
C LEU A 126 -15.17 0.98 -10.31
N GLY A 127 -14.33 1.99 -10.54
CA GLY A 127 -13.38 2.51 -9.56
C GLY A 127 -13.94 3.66 -8.72
N THR A 128 -13.06 4.27 -7.94
CA THR A 128 -13.37 5.21 -6.86
C THR A 128 -14.18 6.43 -7.33
N ARG A 129 -14.00 6.90 -8.57
CA ARG A 129 -14.66 8.14 -9.04
C ARG A 129 -16.03 7.91 -9.66
N ALA A 130 -16.44 6.67 -9.88
CA ALA A 130 -17.72 6.37 -10.52
C ALA A 130 -18.95 6.72 -9.66
N ARG A 131 -18.81 6.82 -8.33
CA ARG A 131 -19.89 7.21 -7.40
C ARG A 131 -19.32 7.96 -6.19
N LEU A 132 -19.74 9.21 -6.01
CA LEU A 132 -19.36 10.20 -4.98
C LEU A 132 -19.40 9.74 -3.49
N ALA A 133 -19.69 8.47 -3.20
CA ALA A 133 -19.93 7.96 -1.85
C ALA A 133 -18.89 6.93 -1.34
N TYR A 134 -18.06 6.32 -2.19
CA TYR A 134 -17.11 5.27 -1.77
C TYR A 134 -15.73 5.43 -2.40
N GLY A 135 -14.69 5.47 -1.55
CA GLY A 135 -13.30 5.37 -1.99
C GLY A 135 -12.80 3.94 -1.87
N PHE A 136 -12.41 3.32 -3.00
CA PHE A 136 -11.91 1.95 -3.05
C PHE A 136 -10.39 1.92 -2.85
N GLY A 137 -9.93 1.00 -2.01
CA GLY A 137 -8.53 0.77 -1.73
C GLY A 137 -7.82 -0.13 -2.74
N LEU A 138 -6.55 0.17 -2.97
CA LEU A 138 -5.57 -0.80 -3.43
C LEU A 138 -4.58 -1.02 -2.28
N HIS A 139 -4.43 -2.27 -1.84
CA HIS A 139 -3.38 -2.64 -0.89
C HIS A 139 -2.27 -3.40 -1.61
N LEU A 140 -1.04 -2.96 -1.34
CA LEU A 140 0.16 -3.66 -1.76
C LEU A 140 0.80 -4.26 -0.51
N ASN A 141 1.03 -5.57 -0.55
CA ASN A 141 1.64 -6.33 0.52
C ASN A 141 3.02 -6.89 0.12
N PRO A 142 4.04 -6.05 -0.13
CA PRO A 142 5.39 -6.53 -0.40
C PRO A 142 5.96 -7.28 0.79
N GLU A 143 6.43 -8.51 0.58
CA GLU A 143 7.15 -9.30 1.59
C GLU A 143 8.31 -8.50 2.18
N LEU A 144 8.71 -8.78 3.41
CA LEU A 144 9.88 -8.12 4.03
C LEU A 144 11.18 -8.49 3.29
N PRO A 145 12.24 -7.65 3.34
CA PRO A 145 13.52 -7.96 2.68
C PRO A 145 14.22 -9.22 3.22
N GLY A 146 13.92 -9.60 4.46
CA GLY A 146 14.51 -10.74 5.14
C GLY A 146 13.62 -11.25 6.28
N PRO A 147 13.85 -12.50 6.75
CA PRO A 147 13.04 -13.11 7.81
C PRO A 147 13.22 -12.43 9.18
N ASP A 148 14.29 -11.67 9.36
CA ASP A 148 14.62 -10.90 10.57
C ASP A 148 14.09 -9.46 10.54
N GLY A 149 13.46 -9.04 9.44
CA GLY A 149 13.01 -7.66 9.25
C GLY A 149 14.16 -6.68 9.00
N ALA A 150 15.30 -7.12 8.48
CA ALA A 150 16.37 -6.20 8.09
C ALA A 150 15.84 -5.12 7.13
N GLY A 151 16.18 -3.86 7.40
CA GLY A 151 15.68 -2.70 6.64
C GLY A 151 14.27 -2.23 7.01
N LEU A 152 13.48 -3.00 7.80
CA LEU A 152 12.11 -2.65 8.17
C LEU A 152 12.02 -1.27 8.83
N VAL A 153 12.91 -0.98 9.78
CA VAL A 153 12.91 0.30 10.48
C VAL A 153 13.25 1.45 9.52
N GLU A 154 14.16 1.23 8.57
CA GLU A 154 14.51 2.26 7.59
C GLU A 154 13.37 2.52 6.60
N VAL A 155 12.62 1.49 6.20
CA VAL A 155 11.39 1.64 5.41
C VAL A 155 10.31 2.40 6.19
N ALA A 156 10.13 2.10 7.48
CA ALA A 156 9.19 2.83 8.33
C ALA A 156 9.59 4.31 8.49
N ARG A 157 10.88 4.59 8.72
CA ARG A 157 11.42 5.96 8.78
C ARG A 157 11.21 6.71 7.47
N ALA A 158 11.48 6.08 6.33
CA ALA A 158 11.25 6.67 5.02
C ALA A 158 9.77 6.98 4.81
N TYR A 159 8.86 6.04 5.08
CA TYR A 159 7.42 6.27 4.98
C TYR A 159 6.97 7.44 5.86
N ALA A 160 7.36 7.49 7.13
CA ALA A 160 6.99 8.55 8.07
C ALA A 160 7.37 9.94 7.56
N LEU A 161 8.56 10.07 6.96
CA LEU A 161 9.08 11.32 6.41
C LEU A 161 8.44 11.69 5.06
N LEU A 162 8.08 10.69 4.24
CA LEU A 162 7.52 10.88 2.90
C LEU A 162 5.99 11.02 2.88
N GLU A 163 5.28 10.51 3.88
CA GLU A 163 3.81 10.42 3.86
C GLU A 163 3.11 11.76 3.55
N PRO A 164 3.48 12.91 4.14
CA PRO A 164 2.85 14.18 3.79
C PRO A 164 3.04 14.55 2.31
N TRP A 165 4.20 14.24 1.73
CA TRP A 165 4.46 14.43 0.31
C TRP A 165 3.69 13.43 -0.56
N LEU A 166 3.62 12.15 -0.17
CA LEU A 166 2.84 11.13 -0.89
C LEU A 166 1.36 11.52 -0.99
N ARG A 167 0.78 12.05 0.09
CA ARG A 167 -0.62 12.49 0.15
C ARG A 167 -0.87 13.82 -0.56
N GLN A 168 0.12 14.71 -0.62
CA GLN A 168 -0.01 15.97 -1.34
C GLN A 168 0.18 15.79 -2.84
N SER A 169 1.09 14.89 -3.24
CA SER A 169 1.40 14.64 -4.63
C SER A 169 0.29 13.88 -5.36
N ASP A 170 -0.32 12.89 -4.71
CA ASP A 170 -1.53 12.19 -5.19
C ASP A 170 -2.65 12.33 -4.13
N PRO A 171 -3.47 13.39 -4.19
CA PRO A 171 -4.52 13.60 -3.20
C PRO A 171 -5.59 12.51 -3.25
N ILE A 172 -5.72 11.79 -2.14
CA ILE A 172 -6.76 10.78 -1.91
C ILE A 172 -8.15 11.44 -1.99
N ASP A 173 -9.11 10.76 -2.64
CA ASP A 173 -10.49 11.19 -2.73
C ASP A 173 -11.06 11.47 -1.31
N PRO A 174 -11.69 12.65 -1.08
CA PRO A 174 -12.34 12.95 0.19
C PRO A 174 -13.31 11.87 0.67
N ALA A 175 -13.98 11.13 -0.23
CA ALA A 175 -14.87 10.01 0.12
C ALA A 175 -14.13 8.89 0.87
N ARG A 176 -12.85 8.66 0.58
CA ARG A 176 -12.03 7.66 1.28
C ARG A 176 -11.60 8.11 2.68
N ARG A 177 -11.66 9.42 2.99
CA ARG A 177 -11.42 9.94 4.35
C ARG A 177 -12.55 9.60 5.32
N VAL A 178 -13.71 9.19 4.80
CA VAL A 178 -14.89 8.81 5.60
C VAL A 178 -14.84 7.33 6.01
N LEU A 179 -14.09 6.49 5.27
CA LEU A 179 -13.90 5.08 5.61
C LEU A 179 -12.61 4.88 6.44
N PRO A 180 -12.64 4.05 7.49
CA PRO A 180 -11.66 4.11 8.58
C PRO A 180 -10.37 3.33 8.29
N PHE A 181 -9.53 3.71 7.31
CA PHE A 181 -8.39 2.84 6.93
C PHE A 181 -7.11 3.51 6.39
N VAL A 182 -7.09 4.82 6.18
CA VAL A 182 -5.92 5.53 5.62
C VAL A 182 -5.58 6.80 6.40
N ASP A 183 -5.74 6.76 7.71
CA ASP A 183 -5.30 7.83 8.60
C ASP A 183 -3.79 8.11 8.37
N PRO A 184 -3.36 9.38 8.43
CA PRO A 184 -1.94 9.69 8.47
C PRO A 184 -1.31 9.15 9.74
N TRP A 185 -0.03 8.78 9.70
CA TRP A 185 0.70 8.48 10.91
C TRP A 185 0.71 9.70 11.84
N PRO A 186 0.57 9.47 13.16
CA PRO A 186 0.70 10.54 14.14
C PRO A 186 2.06 11.25 14.03
N LEU A 187 2.06 12.58 14.09
CA LEU A 187 3.28 13.38 13.89
C LEU A 187 4.35 13.12 14.95
N ASP A 188 3.94 12.75 16.16
CA ASP A 188 4.81 12.34 17.26
C ASP A 188 5.52 11.01 16.96
N LEU A 189 4.88 10.07 16.25
CA LEU A 189 5.55 8.89 15.72
C LEU A 189 6.65 9.30 14.74
N THR A 190 6.36 10.20 13.80
CA THR A 190 7.37 10.70 12.84
C THR A 190 8.53 11.40 13.56
N ASP A 191 8.27 12.17 14.61
CA ASP A 191 9.31 12.82 15.42
C ASP A 191 10.27 11.84 16.06
N VAL A 192 9.72 10.76 16.59
CA VAL A 192 10.49 9.71 17.26
C VAL A 192 11.25 8.86 16.23
N LEU A 193 10.69 8.65 15.04
CA LEU A 193 11.33 7.88 13.97
C LEU A 193 12.41 8.65 13.20
N ALA A 194 12.29 9.96 13.04
CA ALA A 194 13.28 10.76 12.31
C ALA A 194 14.73 10.48 12.79
N PRO A 195 15.06 10.51 14.09
CA PRO A 195 16.40 10.17 14.59
C PRO A 195 16.67 8.67 14.79
N ALA A 196 15.72 7.76 14.49
CA ALA A 196 15.75 6.34 14.86
C ALA A 196 16.75 5.45 14.07
N LYS A 197 17.85 6.02 13.58
CA LYS A 197 18.88 5.26 12.84
C LYS A 197 19.45 4.14 13.72
N GLY A 198 19.46 2.91 13.19
CA GLY A 198 20.05 1.75 13.87
C GLY A 198 19.20 1.18 15.01
N TRP A 199 17.93 1.57 15.13
CA TRP A 199 17.01 0.92 16.05
C TRP A 199 16.78 -0.55 15.70
N SER A 200 16.57 -1.38 16.72
CA SER A 200 16.09 -2.75 16.51
C SER A 200 14.61 -2.76 16.16
N VAL A 201 14.17 -3.80 15.45
CA VAL A 201 12.75 -4.02 15.13
C VAL A 201 11.90 -4.09 16.40
N GLU A 202 12.41 -4.74 17.46
CA GLU A 202 11.70 -4.87 18.73
C GLU A 202 11.51 -3.52 19.45
N HIS A 203 12.52 -2.64 19.40
CA HIS A 203 12.39 -1.29 19.95
C HIS A 203 11.37 -0.48 19.14
N PHE A 204 11.44 -0.55 17.81
CA PHE A 204 10.46 0.07 16.92
C PHE A 204 9.04 -0.45 17.20
N ALA A 205 8.86 -1.76 17.41
CA ALA A 205 7.56 -2.37 17.68
C ALA A 205 6.89 -1.79 18.93
N ARG A 206 7.64 -1.61 20.03
CA ARG A 206 7.13 -0.98 21.26
C ARG A 206 6.70 0.47 21.05
N ILE A 207 7.48 1.23 20.28
CA ILE A 207 7.17 2.62 19.95
C ILE A 207 5.91 2.68 19.07
N TYR A 208 5.82 1.85 18.03
CA TYR A 208 4.63 1.77 17.17
C TYR A 208 3.39 1.38 17.97
N ALA A 209 3.49 0.38 18.85
CA ALA A 209 2.40 -0.05 19.73
C ALA A 209 1.91 1.04 20.69
N THR A 210 2.70 2.08 20.95
CA THR A 210 2.31 3.19 21.83
C THR A 210 1.76 4.38 21.03
N HIS A 211 2.43 4.74 19.95
CA HIS A 211 2.10 5.94 19.17
C HIS A 211 1.06 5.70 18.08
N ALA A 212 1.02 4.50 17.49
CA ALA A 212 0.14 4.15 16.38
C ALA A 212 -0.49 2.75 16.55
N PRO A 213 -1.23 2.47 17.64
CA PRO A 213 -1.78 1.15 17.97
C PRO A 213 -3.01 0.75 17.13
N SER A 214 -2.96 0.98 15.82
CA SER A 214 -4.07 0.73 14.91
C SER A 214 -3.58 0.23 13.56
N ARG A 215 -4.45 -0.51 12.89
CA ARG A 215 -4.28 -0.94 11.49
C ARG A 215 -4.74 0.11 10.49
N ASN A 216 -5.37 1.21 10.93
CA ASN A 216 -6.11 2.13 10.07
C ASN A 216 -5.24 3.19 9.38
N TYR A 217 -3.93 2.95 9.28
CA TYR A 217 -3.00 3.89 8.67
C TYR A 217 -2.70 3.55 7.21
N GLY A 218 -2.22 4.55 6.45
CA GLY A 218 -1.77 4.34 5.06
C GLY A 218 -0.63 3.33 4.92
N LEU A 219 0.16 3.12 5.97
CA LEU A 219 1.06 1.97 6.14
C LEU A 219 0.74 1.31 7.49
N ASP A 220 0.21 0.10 7.44
CA ASP A 220 -0.08 -0.74 8.60
C ASP A 220 1.14 -1.64 8.87
N MET A 221 1.83 -1.40 9.99
CA MET A 221 2.98 -2.20 10.38
C MET A 221 2.61 -3.41 11.25
N LEU A 222 1.38 -3.52 11.73
CA LEU A 222 1.00 -4.55 12.69
C LEU A 222 1.21 -5.99 12.16
N PRO A 223 0.93 -6.33 10.89
CA PRO A 223 1.18 -7.69 10.39
C PRO A 223 2.66 -8.09 10.50
N ALA A 224 3.57 -7.22 10.07
CA ALA A 224 5.02 -7.44 10.14
C ALA A 224 5.52 -7.48 11.60
N LEU A 225 5.08 -6.54 12.43
CA LEU A 225 5.51 -6.46 13.82
C LEU A 225 4.99 -7.64 14.64
N GLN A 226 3.77 -8.12 14.36
CA GLN A 226 3.23 -9.31 15.01
C GLN A 226 3.97 -10.59 14.58
N TYR A 227 4.47 -10.64 13.34
CA TYR A 227 5.31 -11.73 12.85
C TYR A 227 6.69 -11.75 13.52
N LEU A 228 7.34 -10.60 13.65
CA LEU A 228 8.72 -10.49 14.14
C LEU A 228 8.84 -10.38 15.66
N CYS A 229 7.96 -9.62 16.30
CA CYS A 229 8.07 -9.25 17.70
C CYS A 229 6.68 -9.19 18.39
N PRO A 230 5.90 -10.30 18.42
CA PRO A 230 4.54 -10.30 18.96
C PRO A 230 4.46 -9.80 20.41
N ASP A 231 5.45 -10.13 21.24
CA ASP A 231 5.50 -9.74 22.65
C ASP A 231 5.65 -8.22 22.86
N ALA A 232 6.14 -7.49 21.85
CA ALA A 232 6.30 -6.04 21.91
C ALA A 232 4.99 -5.27 21.64
N LEU A 233 3.90 -5.96 21.29
CA LEU A 233 2.64 -5.35 20.85
C LEU A 233 1.55 -5.30 21.93
N GLY A 234 1.89 -5.51 23.21
CA GLY A 234 0.90 -5.57 24.30
C GLY A 234 0.05 -4.30 24.50
N ALA A 235 0.46 -3.14 23.95
CA ALA A 235 -0.33 -1.91 23.97
C ALA A 235 -1.32 -1.78 22.81
N VAL A 236 -1.24 -2.67 21.79
CA VAL A 236 -2.15 -2.68 20.65
C VAL A 236 -3.43 -3.43 21.03
N PRO A 237 -4.64 -2.85 20.84
CA PRO A 237 -5.87 -3.58 21.09
C PRO A 237 -6.02 -4.79 20.15
N ASP A 238 -6.45 -5.94 20.69
CA ASP A 238 -6.62 -7.19 19.93
C ASP A 238 -7.47 -7.04 18.66
N ALA A 239 -8.45 -6.13 18.68
CA ALA A 239 -9.29 -5.84 17.52
C ALA A 239 -8.50 -5.37 16.28
N HIS A 240 -7.31 -4.80 16.46
CA HIS A 240 -6.42 -4.36 15.38
C HIS A 240 -5.40 -5.42 14.94
N LEU A 241 -5.18 -6.48 15.73
CA LEU A 241 -4.26 -7.57 15.42
C LEU A 241 -4.95 -8.64 14.57
N LYS A 242 -4.89 -8.49 13.25
CA LYS A 242 -5.60 -9.35 12.26
C LYS A 242 -4.75 -10.44 11.63
N GLY A 243 -3.63 -10.79 12.26
CA GLY A 243 -2.79 -11.92 11.89
C GLY A 243 -1.40 -11.51 11.42
N ALA A 244 -0.42 -12.24 11.93
CA ALA A 244 0.99 -12.08 11.64
C ALA A 244 1.32 -12.48 10.20
N ARG A 245 2.00 -11.61 9.47
CA ARG A 245 2.51 -11.89 8.12
C ARG A 245 3.85 -11.17 7.89
N PRO A 246 4.83 -11.80 7.22
CA PRO A 246 6.12 -11.18 6.93
C PRO A 246 6.02 -10.21 5.74
N THR A 247 5.19 -9.17 5.85
CA THR A 247 4.90 -8.23 4.76
C THR A 247 4.64 -6.82 5.30
N PHE A 248 5.03 -5.80 4.54
CA PHE A 248 4.50 -4.45 4.76
C PHE A 248 3.05 -4.41 4.27
N HIS A 249 2.15 -3.76 4.99
CA HIS A 249 0.76 -3.61 4.54
C HIS A 249 0.51 -2.16 4.12
N TYR A 250 0.77 -1.86 2.85
CA TYR A 250 0.68 -0.51 2.29
C TYR A 250 -0.70 -0.29 1.68
N ARG A 251 -1.47 0.63 2.27
CA ARG A 251 -2.91 0.81 2.07
C ARG A 251 -3.29 2.18 1.53
N LEU A 252 -2.31 3.08 1.43
CA LEU A 252 -2.46 4.45 0.94
C LEU A 252 -3.05 4.52 -0.48
N PRO A 253 -2.68 3.65 -1.44
CA PRO A 253 -3.19 3.74 -2.82
C PRO A 253 -4.70 3.59 -2.96
N GLU A 254 -5.26 4.22 -3.99
CA GLU A 254 -6.67 4.09 -4.38
C GLU A 254 -6.81 3.19 -5.60
N ALA A 255 -7.86 2.38 -5.62
CA ALA A 255 -8.26 1.59 -6.77
C ALA A 255 -9.05 2.49 -7.75
N ARG A 256 -8.36 3.00 -8.76
CA ARG A 256 -8.88 3.94 -9.78
C ARG A 256 -9.17 3.23 -11.10
N LEU A 257 -9.90 2.11 -11.00
CA LEU A 257 -10.17 1.23 -12.15
C LEU A 257 -10.84 1.96 -13.31
N ASP A 258 -11.58 3.03 -13.10
CA ASP A 258 -12.28 3.79 -14.14
C ASP A 258 -11.48 4.98 -14.71
N GLU A 259 -10.30 5.28 -14.16
CA GLU A 259 -9.45 6.37 -14.62
C GLU A 259 -8.54 5.94 -15.78
N ALA A 260 -8.59 6.71 -16.88
CA ALA A 260 -7.70 6.50 -18.01
C ALA A 260 -6.26 6.81 -17.61
N GLY A 261 -5.34 5.88 -17.90
CA GLY A 261 -3.92 6.04 -17.59
C GLY A 261 -3.50 5.59 -16.18
N TRP A 262 -4.45 5.25 -15.29
CA TRP A 262 -4.10 4.63 -14.01
C TRP A 262 -3.68 3.17 -14.20
N SER A 263 -2.64 2.77 -13.45
CA SER A 263 -2.12 1.40 -13.37
C SER A 263 -1.66 1.08 -11.94
N ILE A 264 -1.65 -0.20 -11.59
CA ILE A 264 -1.05 -0.71 -10.36
C ILE A 264 0.46 -0.49 -10.41
N ALA A 265 1.09 -0.55 -11.59
CA ALA A 265 2.52 -0.27 -11.72
C ALA A 265 2.91 1.11 -11.17
N TYR A 266 2.08 2.13 -11.40
CA TYR A 266 2.31 3.46 -10.84
C TYR A 266 2.31 3.44 -9.29
N GLU A 267 1.32 2.80 -8.67
CA GLU A 267 1.22 2.71 -7.20
C GLU A 267 2.35 1.86 -6.60
N TRP A 268 2.74 0.80 -7.30
CA TRP A 268 3.91 0.00 -6.99
C TRP A 268 5.21 0.83 -7.08
N ASN A 269 5.35 1.67 -8.11
CA ASN A 269 6.53 2.50 -8.29
C ASN A 269 6.64 3.60 -7.22
N ARG A 270 5.51 4.08 -6.66
CA ARG A 270 5.51 4.90 -5.45
C ARG A 270 6.00 4.14 -4.23
N TRP A 271 5.67 2.86 -4.11
CA TRP A 271 6.23 2.00 -3.06
C TRP A 271 7.74 1.78 -3.25
N CYS A 272 8.20 1.51 -4.48
CA CYS A 272 9.62 1.42 -4.80
C CYS A 272 10.39 2.69 -4.43
N LEU A 273 9.78 3.87 -4.57
CA LEU A 273 10.38 5.14 -4.14
C LEU A 273 10.59 5.18 -2.62
N ILE A 274 9.61 4.76 -1.82
CA ILE A 274 9.74 4.67 -0.35
C ILE A 274 10.92 3.77 0.00
N GLU A 275 10.98 2.58 -0.58
CA GLU A 275 12.06 1.64 -0.31
C GLU A 275 13.42 2.13 -0.83
N ALA A 276 13.47 2.86 -1.95
CA ALA A 276 14.72 3.43 -2.48
C ALA A 276 15.28 4.53 -1.56
N VAL A 277 14.41 5.36 -0.98
CA VAL A 277 14.79 6.33 0.05
C VAL A 277 15.30 5.61 1.31
N ALA A 278 14.64 4.53 1.72
CA ALA A 278 15.05 3.73 2.87
C ALA A 278 16.43 3.06 2.67
N ALA A 279 16.71 2.57 1.46
CA ALA A 279 17.99 1.96 1.11
C ALA A 279 19.12 3.00 0.97
N ASN A 280 18.81 4.29 0.79
CA ASN A 280 19.79 5.36 0.65
C ASN A 280 19.97 6.14 1.96
N ALA A 281 20.97 5.72 2.75
CA ALA A 281 21.26 6.32 4.05
C ALA A 281 21.51 7.84 4.01
N ALA A 282 22.06 8.38 2.92
CA ALA A 282 22.32 9.81 2.78
C ALA A 282 21.02 10.61 2.61
N ILE A 283 20.11 10.14 1.74
CA ILE A 283 18.80 10.77 1.53
C ILE A 283 17.98 10.70 2.83
N LEU A 284 17.90 9.53 3.45
CA LEU A 284 17.11 9.35 4.67
C LEU A 284 17.65 10.20 5.83
N GLN A 285 18.97 10.34 5.95
CA GLN A 285 19.59 11.20 6.96
C GLN A 285 19.33 12.68 6.68
N GLU A 286 19.35 13.12 5.42
CA GLU A 286 19.04 14.50 5.06
C GLU A 286 17.57 14.84 5.34
N LEU A 287 16.64 13.94 4.99
CA LEU A 287 15.22 14.08 5.34
C LEU A 287 15.03 14.13 6.85
N ALA A 288 15.65 13.24 7.62
CA ALA A 288 15.57 13.24 9.07
C ALA A 288 16.06 14.57 9.68
N ARG A 289 17.21 15.08 9.20
CA ARG A 289 17.78 16.35 9.65
C ARG A 289 16.84 17.53 9.35
N ARG A 290 16.34 17.60 8.10
CA ARG A 290 15.40 18.65 7.70
C ARG A 290 14.08 18.57 8.47
N TRP A 291 13.59 17.38 8.78
CA TRP A 291 12.40 17.20 9.61
C TRP A 291 12.61 17.79 11.01
N GLN A 292 13.74 17.47 11.64
CA GLN A 292 14.08 18.01 12.96
C GLN A 292 14.18 19.55 12.94
N ASP A 293 14.82 20.13 11.93
CA ASP A 293 14.87 21.58 11.74
C ASP A 293 13.47 22.18 11.53
N HIS A 294 12.63 21.53 10.71
CA HIS A 294 11.26 21.93 10.43
C HIS A 294 10.41 21.93 11.71
N ARG A 295 10.58 20.92 12.57
CA ARG A 295 9.86 20.77 13.83
C ARG A 295 10.36 21.67 14.95
N ALA A 296 11.63 22.10 14.91
CA ALA A 296 12.21 23.04 15.86
C ALA A 296 11.91 24.51 15.53
N ALA A 297 11.41 24.82 14.32
CA ALA A 297 11.14 26.18 13.89
C ALA A 297 10.01 26.85 14.71
N LEU A 298 10.29 28.05 15.24
CA LEU A 298 9.36 28.82 16.08
C LEU A 298 8.13 29.36 15.33
N LEU A 299 8.18 29.44 13.99
CA LEU A 299 7.07 29.87 13.14
C LEU A 299 6.66 28.73 12.22
N PRO A 300 5.38 28.32 12.21
CA PRO A 300 4.91 27.26 11.33
C PRO A 300 5.06 27.68 9.87
N ARG A 301 6.02 27.10 9.16
CA ARG A 301 6.02 27.13 7.69
C ARG A 301 5.10 26.01 7.19
N GLY A 302 3.82 26.09 7.54
CA GLY A 302 2.82 25.12 7.09
C GLY A 302 2.78 25.13 5.56
N ARG A 303 2.97 23.95 4.94
CA ARG A 303 3.22 23.66 3.51
C ARG A 303 4.68 23.50 3.07
N ASP A 304 5.66 23.72 3.96
CA ASP A 304 7.08 23.60 3.61
C ASP A 304 7.54 22.13 3.52
N TRP A 305 7.04 21.23 4.38
CA TRP A 305 7.63 19.89 4.47
C TRP A 305 7.61 19.09 3.15
N ALA A 306 6.45 19.01 2.49
CA ALA A 306 6.38 18.30 1.21
C ALA A 306 7.24 18.95 0.12
N ALA A 307 7.39 20.28 0.12
CA ALA A 307 8.29 20.97 -0.80
C ALA A 307 9.77 20.67 -0.49
N GLN A 308 10.13 20.53 0.79
CA GLN A 308 11.46 20.09 1.19
C GLN A 308 11.73 18.64 0.77
N VAL A 309 10.75 17.74 0.92
CA VAL A 309 10.82 16.36 0.43
C VAL A 309 11.02 16.36 -1.09
N GLU A 310 10.18 17.07 -1.84
CA GLU A 310 10.29 17.22 -3.30
C GLU A 310 11.69 17.69 -3.71
N SER A 311 12.24 18.70 -3.02
CA SER A 311 13.59 19.21 -3.28
C SER A 311 14.68 18.16 -3.04
N VAL A 312 14.58 17.34 -1.99
CA VAL A 312 15.55 16.29 -1.71
C VAL A 312 15.46 15.18 -2.75
N LEU A 313 14.25 14.72 -3.06
CA LEU A 313 14.02 13.67 -4.03
C LEU A 313 14.45 14.09 -5.45
N ALA A 314 14.30 15.37 -5.81
CA ALA A 314 14.63 15.89 -7.14
C ALA A 314 16.15 16.00 -7.36
N ALA A 315 16.89 16.21 -6.28
CA ALA A 315 18.36 16.23 -6.30
C ALA A 315 18.97 14.82 -6.20
N ALA A 316 18.17 13.81 -5.87
CA ALA A 316 18.62 12.44 -5.68
C ALA A 316 18.56 11.63 -6.98
N ASP A 317 19.49 10.69 -7.13
CA ASP A 317 19.47 9.69 -8.19
C ASP A 317 18.66 8.47 -7.73
N LEU A 318 17.38 8.39 -8.14
CA LEU A 318 16.42 7.38 -7.71
C LEU A 318 15.87 6.60 -8.91
N PRO A 319 15.53 5.30 -8.76
CA PRO A 319 15.06 4.45 -9.86
C PRO A 319 13.85 5.03 -10.63
N VAL A 320 12.96 5.75 -9.94
CA VAL A 320 11.79 6.39 -10.54
C VAL A 320 12.14 7.45 -11.60
N HIS A 321 13.36 8.01 -11.57
CA HIS A 321 13.81 8.99 -12.57
C HIS A 321 14.22 8.34 -13.91
N HIS A 322 14.47 7.03 -13.92
CA HIS A 322 15.04 6.31 -15.07
C HIS A 322 14.05 5.39 -15.79
N GLY A 323 12.89 5.12 -15.18
CA GLY A 323 11.94 4.12 -15.67
C GLY A 323 11.26 4.45 -17.02
N GLY A 324 11.55 5.61 -17.62
CA GLY A 324 11.13 5.95 -18.99
C GLY A 324 12.19 5.72 -20.08
N GLN A 325 13.41 5.26 -19.75
CA GLN A 325 14.52 5.17 -20.71
C GLN A 325 14.97 3.75 -21.09
N THR A 326 14.32 2.68 -20.60
CA THR A 326 14.66 1.31 -21.03
C THR A 326 13.98 0.97 -22.35
N GLY A 327 14.46 1.57 -23.43
CA GLY A 327 13.88 1.39 -24.77
C GLY A 327 14.74 1.89 -25.92
N ALA A 328 16.07 1.95 -25.79
CA ALA A 328 16.99 2.01 -26.94
C ALA A 328 18.46 1.95 -26.47
N THR A 329 19.01 0.76 -26.28
CA THR A 329 20.45 0.48 -26.53
C THR A 329 20.68 -1.02 -26.49
N GLY A 330 21.11 -1.59 -27.62
CA GLY A 330 21.73 -2.92 -27.71
C GLY A 330 20.92 -3.94 -28.47
#